data_AF-A0A7H4P664-F1
#
_entry.id   AF-A0A7H4P664-F1
#
_cell.length_a   1.000
_cell.length_b   1.000
_cell.length_c   1.000
_cell.angle_alpha   90.00
_cell.angle_beta   90.00
_cell.angle_gamma   90.00
#
_symmetry.space_group_name_H-M   'P 1'
#
loop_
_entity.id
_entity.type
_entity.pdbx_description
1 polymer ?
#
loop_
_entity_poly.entity_id
_entity_poly.type
_entity_poly.pdbx_seq_one_letter_code
_entity_poly.pdbx_strand_id
1 'polypeptide(L)'
;MPTRATVLSLALLAAASANANDWQRQGIVEGNLPASWQQLKAQMTYPDSWLSGHSHNFNQWRQQARMLLRQSLLTPASTIPFAPQTLMREDRGTYIAEKLAFNVTDDNRIAALMLTPKSPGPHPAIVLLHDHGSKFDIGKEKLIRPWSDAARLASAQAWADKFFSGRFIGDELAQRGYVVIAIDSPGWGDRGPMVYEQQQALASNYFNLGRSLAGEVAYEDLRTVDFVSTLTAVDNTRIGVLGFSMGGFRAWQLAALSDKVAATAVISWLVPGAA
;
A
#
# COMPACT_ATOMS: atom_id res chain seq x y z
N MET A 1 -74.88 9.16 34.17
CA MET A 1 -74.14 9.38 32.91
C MET A 1 -72.90 10.20 33.21
N PRO A 2 -71.77 9.91 32.54
CA PRO A 2 -70.49 9.74 33.21
C PRO A 2 -69.38 10.71 32.74
N THR A 3 -68.35 10.90 33.59
CA THR A 3 -66.89 10.92 33.29
C THR A 3 -66.35 11.92 32.24
N ARG A 4 -65.23 12.62 32.38
CA ARG A 4 -63.82 12.21 32.63
C ARG A 4 -63.02 13.49 32.91
N ALA A 5 -62.26 13.58 34.01
CA ALA A 5 -60.88 13.11 34.15
C ALA A 5 -59.86 13.86 33.28
N THR A 6 -59.13 14.77 33.95
CA THR A 6 -57.67 14.91 33.98
C THR A 6 -56.85 14.54 32.74
N VAL A 7 -56.17 15.53 32.16
CA VAL A 7 -54.87 15.36 31.46
C VAL A 7 -54.04 16.62 31.79
N LEU A 8 -53.35 16.65 32.92
CA LEU A 8 -51.93 16.30 33.11
C LEU A 8 -50.96 17.02 32.16
N SER A 9 -50.25 17.97 32.77
CA SER A 9 -49.05 18.65 32.30
C SER A 9 -47.98 17.68 31.82
N LEU A 10 -47.35 17.99 30.69
CA LEU A 10 -46.03 17.48 30.30
C LEU A 10 -45.32 18.56 29.47
N ALA A 11 -44.94 19.65 30.14
CA ALA A 11 -43.83 20.46 29.69
C ALA A 11 -42.55 19.67 29.97
N LEU A 12 -42.20 18.73 29.10
CA LEU A 12 -40.85 18.20 29.00
C LEU A 12 -39.98 19.30 28.37
N LEU A 13 -39.59 20.27 29.20
CA LEU A 13 -38.32 20.94 29.02
C LEU A 13 -37.25 19.85 29.15
N ALA A 14 -36.92 19.23 28.03
CA ALA A 14 -35.61 18.59 27.89
C ALA A 14 -34.61 19.72 28.12
N ALA A 15 -34.12 19.81 29.35
CA ALA A 15 -32.91 20.55 29.66
C ALA A 15 -31.82 19.91 28.80
N ALA A 16 -31.60 20.48 27.62
CA ALA A 16 -30.33 20.35 26.94
C ALA A 16 -29.32 20.85 27.95
N SER A 17 -28.66 19.91 28.63
CA SER A 17 -27.42 20.19 29.32
C SER A 17 -26.42 20.54 28.22
N ALA A 18 -26.49 21.79 27.77
CA ALA A 18 -25.40 22.47 27.12
C ALA A 18 -24.28 22.48 28.16
N ASN A 19 -23.41 21.47 28.10
CA ASN A 19 -22.09 21.55 28.69
C ASN A 19 -21.28 22.54 27.82
N ALA A 20 -21.69 23.82 27.86
CA ALA A 20 -20.97 24.93 27.31
C ALA A 20 -19.83 25.25 28.28
N ASN A 21 -18.67 24.66 28.02
CA ASN A 21 -17.42 25.24 28.49
C ASN A 21 -16.81 25.96 27.29
N ASP A 22 -16.39 27.21 27.46
CA ASP A 22 -15.80 28.05 26.40
C ASP A 22 -14.41 27.57 25.92
N TRP A 23 -13.95 26.40 26.39
CA TRP A 23 -12.65 25.82 26.03
C TRP A 23 -12.71 24.29 26.04
N GLN A 24 -11.82 23.68 25.25
CA GLN A 24 -11.67 22.23 25.15
C GLN A 24 -11.22 21.62 26.49
N ARG A 25 -11.94 20.60 26.98
CA ARG A 25 -11.57 19.85 28.21
C ARG A 25 -10.95 18.47 27.93
N GLN A 26 -11.14 17.95 26.72
CA GLN A 26 -10.55 16.68 26.27
C GLN A 26 -9.84 16.92 24.94
N GLY A 27 -8.51 16.79 24.92
CA GLY A 27 -7.68 16.95 23.73
C GLY A 27 -7.79 15.79 22.74
N ILE A 28 -7.96 14.59 23.28
CA ILE A 28 -7.90 13.31 22.56
C ILE A 28 -9.12 12.48 22.96
N VAL A 29 -9.85 11.96 21.98
CA VAL A 29 -11.05 11.13 22.16
C VAL A 29 -10.76 9.67 21.82
N GLU A 30 -11.80 8.82 21.89
CA GLU A 30 -11.71 7.41 21.55
C GLU A 30 -11.02 7.19 20.19
N GLY A 31 -10.16 6.16 20.11
CA GLY A 31 -9.38 5.86 18.91
C GLY A 31 -8.17 6.76 18.67
N ASN A 32 -7.70 7.50 19.69
CA ASN A 32 -6.57 8.42 19.61
C ASN A 32 -6.78 9.57 18.59
N LEU A 33 -8.02 9.97 18.34
CA LEU A 33 -8.35 11.09 17.47
C LEU A 33 -8.24 12.41 18.23
N PRO A 34 -7.83 13.52 17.58
CA PRO A 34 -7.98 14.84 18.17
C PRO A 34 -9.47 15.10 18.37
N ALA A 35 -9.86 15.76 19.47
CA ALA A 35 -11.29 16.02 19.71
C ALA A 35 -11.94 16.91 18.62
N SER A 36 -11.12 17.62 17.84
CA SER A 36 -11.52 18.39 16.66
C SER A 36 -11.66 17.59 15.37
N TRP A 37 -11.58 16.24 15.40
CA TRP A 37 -11.56 15.42 14.19
C TRP A 37 -12.79 15.63 13.29
N GLN A 38 -13.95 15.96 13.85
CA GLN A 38 -15.16 16.25 13.07
C GLN A 38 -15.00 17.53 12.23
N GLN A 39 -14.42 18.58 12.81
CA GLN A 39 -14.12 19.83 12.10
C GLN A 39 -13.03 19.58 11.05
N LEU A 40 -11.99 18.82 11.38
CA LEU A 40 -10.97 18.43 10.40
C LEU A 40 -11.57 17.64 9.23
N LYS A 41 -12.49 16.71 9.50
CA LYS A 41 -13.22 15.97 8.48
C LYS A 41 -14.09 16.88 7.61
N ALA A 42 -14.78 17.85 8.21
CA ALA A 42 -15.61 18.80 7.46
C ALA A 42 -14.78 19.72 6.54
N GLN A 43 -13.48 19.88 6.80
CA GLN A 43 -12.57 20.65 5.94
C GLN A 43 -12.07 19.85 4.72
N MET A 44 -12.32 18.54 4.65
CA MET A 44 -11.89 17.70 3.54
C MET A 44 -12.84 17.86 2.34
N THR A 45 -12.56 18.84 1.46
CA THR A 45 -13.44 19.21 0.34
C THR A 45 -13.08 18.56 -1.01
N TYR A 46 -11.92 17.90 -1.10
CA TYR A 46 -11.43 17.17 -2.29
C TYR A 46 -11.61 17.92 -3.63
N PRO A 47 -11.16 19.18 -3.77
CA PRO A 47 -11.44 20.01 -4.95
C PRO A 47 -10.85 19.45 -6.25
N ASP A 48 -9.81 18.63 -6.16
CA ASP A 48 -9.16 17.96 -7.31
C ASP A 48 -9.78 16.61 -7.66
N SER A 49 -10.87 16.21 -6.98
CA SER A 49 -11.63 15.01 -7.37
C SER A 49 -12.21 15.18 -8.77
N TRP A 50 -12.22 14.11 -9.57
CA TRP A 50 -12.93 14.10 -10.85
C TRP A 50 -14.42 14.47 -10.67
N LEU A 51 -15.01 14.04 -9.55
CA LEU A 51 -16.42 14.26 -9.22
C LEU A 51 -16.71 15.67 -8.69
N SER A 52 -15.69 16.51 -8.48
CA SER A 52 -15.88 17.90 -8.04
C SER A 52 -16.56 18.79 -9.10
N GLY A 53 -16.49 18.39 -10.38
CA GLY A 53 -16.97 19.18 -11.50
C GLY A 53 -16.06 20.35 -11.91
N HIS A 54 -14.93 20.56 -11.23
CA HIS A 54 -13.99 21.65 -11.57
C HIS A 54 -13.16 21.40 -12.84
N SER A 55 -13.13 20.16 -13.35
CA SER A 55 -12.47 19.82 -14.61
C SER A 55 -13.41 19.04 -15.53
N HIS A 56 -13.37 19.39 -16.82
CA HIS A 56 -14.18 18.73 -17.86
C HIS A 56 -13.32 17.95 -18.87
N ASN A 57 -11.99 17.99 -18.75
CA ASN A 57 -11.06 17.24 -19.58
C ASN A 57 -10.36 16.17 -18.75
N PHE A 58 -10.73 14.91 -18.97
CA PHE A 58 -10.22 13.78 -18.19
C PHE A 58 -8.70 13.62 -18.26
N ASN A 59 -8.10 13.83 -19.42
CA ASN A 59 -6.64 13.66 -19.57
C ASN A 59 -5.88 14.76 -18.83
N GLN A 60 -6.35 16.00 -18.91
CA GLN A 60 -5.78 17.11 -18.15
C GLN A 60 -5.96 16.91 -16.65
N TRP A 61 -7.16 16.52 -16.20
CA TRP A 61 -7.43 16.17 -14.80
C TRP A 61 -6.48 15.07 -14.30
N ARG A 62 -6.35 13.97 -15.05
CA ARG A 62 -5.51 12.83 -14.68
C ARG A 62 -4.04 13.24 -14.50
N GLN A 63 -3.51 14.04 -15.42
CA GLN A 63 -2.14 14.56 -15.33
C GLN A 63 -1.94 15.44 -14.09
N GLN A 64 -2.88 16.34 -13.82
CA GLN A 64 -2.84 17.23 -12.66
C GLN A 64 -2.97 16.46 -11.35
N ALA A 65 -3.97 15.57 -11.24
CA ALA A 65 -4.21 14.75 -10.06
C ALA A 65 -3.00 13.86 -9.74
N ARG A 66 -2.34 13.30 -10.76
CA ARG A 66 -1.10 12.54 -10.57
C ARG A 66 0.04 13.41 -10.05
N MET A 67 0.20 14.62 -10.58
CA MET A 67 1.23 15.55 -10.10
C MET A 67 1.02 15.90 -8.63
N LEU A 68 -0.23 16.22 -8.24
CA LEU A 68 -0.60 16.50 -6.86
C LEU A 68 -0.37 15.29 -5.95
N LEU A 69 -0.75 14.09 -6.40
CA LEU A 69 -0.51 12.85 -5.65
C LEU A 69 1.00 12.61 -5.47
N ARG A 70 1.81 12.80 -6.51
CA ARG A 70 3.27 12.65 -6.43
C ARG A 70 3.89 13.65 -5.46
N GLN A 71 3.43 14.90 -5.44
CA GLN A 71 3.89 15.91 -4.49
C GLN A 71 3.50 15.55 -3.05
N SER A 72 2.29 15.01 -2.85
CA SER A 72 1.77 14.60 -1.54
C SER A 72 2.50 13.41 -0.91
N LEU A 73 3.34 12.69 -1.65
CA LEU A 73 4.17 11.61 -1.08
C LEU A 73 5.28 12.14 -0.17
N LEU A 74 5.64 13.43 -0.27
CA LEU A 74 6.72 14.06 0.53
C LEU A 74 8.10 13.38 0.35
N THR A 75 8.37 12.82 -0.85
CA THR A 75 9.65 12.19 -1.21
C THR A 75 10.31 12.91 -2.40
N PRO A 76 11.64 13.10 -2.43
CA PRO A 76 12.35 13.65 -3.59
C PRO A 76 12.30 12.65 -4.74
N ALA A 77 12.59 13.12 -5.94
CA ALA A 77 12.98 12.21 -7.01
C ALA A 77 14.36 11.62 -6.68
N SER A 78 14.49 10.31 -6.77
CA SER A 78 15.78 9.65 -6.66
C SER A 78 16.61 9.86 -7.92
N THR A 79 17.89 10.13 -7.72
CA THR A 79 18.88 10.57 -8.71
C THR A 79 19.93 9.52 -9.04
N ILE A 80 20.03 8.44 -8.26
CA ILE A 80 21.03 7.39 -8.45
C ILE A 80 20.49 6.21 -9.29
N PRO A 81 21.37 5.48 -10.02
CA PRO A 81 20.95 4.29 -10.77
C PRO A 81 20.54 3.15 -9.83
N PHE A 82 19.63 2.29 -10.31
CA PHE A 82 19.16 1.11 -9.57
C PHE A 82 20.29 0.16 -9.14
N ALA A 83 21.37 0.06 -9.92
CA ALA A 83 22.55 -0.77 -9.62
C ALA A 83 22.19 -2.16 -9.04
N PRO A 84 21.40 -2.98 -9.76
CA PRO A 84 20.96 -4.28 -9.27
C PRO A 84 22.15 -5.24 -9.13
N GLN A 85 22.15 -6.00 -8.04
CA GLN A 85 23.13 -7.02 -7.74
C GLN A 85 22.42 -8.30 -7.32
N THR A 86 22.58 -9.38 -8.07
CA THR A 86 22.12 -10.71 -7.67
C THR A 86 22.91 -11.18 -6.46
N LEU A 87 22.21 -11.37 -5.33
CA LEU A 87 22.76 -11.89 -4.08
C LEU A 87 22.67 -13.42 -4.05
N MET A 88 21.57 -13.96 -4.57
CA MET A 88 21.31 -15.39 -4.62
C MET A 88 20.52 -15.72 -5.87
N ARG A 89 20.71 -16.94 -6.38
CA ARG A 89 20.03 -17.44 -7.58
C ARG A 89 19.69 -18.92 -7.40
N GLU A 90 18.48 -19.30 -7.76
CA GLU A 90 17.98 -20.66 -7.73
C GLU A 90 17.27 -20.97 -9.05
N ASP A 91 17.56 -22.11 -9.65
CA ASP A 91 16.82 -22.62 -10.79
C ASP A 91 15.57 -23.37 -10.31
N ARG A 92 14.38 -22.92 -10.73
CA ARG A 92 13.09 -23.52 -10.35
C ARG A 92 12.40 -24.21 -11.54
N GLY A 93 13.18 -24.76 -12.46
CA GLY A 93 12.68 -25.47 -13.63
C GLY A 93 12.37 -24.52 -14.77
N THR A 94 11.13 -24.04 -14.87
CA THR A 94 10.69 -23.18 -16.00
C THR A 94 11.07 -21.71 -15.85
N TYR A 95 11.55 -21.30 -14.67
CA TYR A 95 11.97 -19.94 -14.35
C TYR A 95 13.18 -19.94 -13.41
N ILE A 96 13.87 -18.80 -13.34
CA ILE A 96 14.94 -18.53 -12.39
C ILE A 96 14.37 -17.66 -11.27
N ALA A 97 14.70 -17.98 -10.02
CA ALA A 97 14.44 -17.13 -8.86
C ALA A 97 15.73 -16.43 -8.42
N GLU A 98 15.66 -15.13 -8.16
CA GLU A 98 16.79 -14.31 -7.73
C GLU A 98 16.43 -13.41 -6.55
N LYS A 99 17.34 -13.30 -5.59
CA LYS A 99 17.29 -12.29 -4.53
C LYS A 99 18.31 -11.27 -4.95
N LEU A 100 17.85 -10.03 -5.14
CA LEU A 100 18.68 -8.96 -5.65
C LEU A 100 18.68 -7.79 -4.67
N ALA A 101 19.81 -7.13 -4.52
CA ALA A 101 19.90 -5.82 -3.89
C ALA A 101 19.91 -4.74 -4.96
N PHE A 102 19.12 -3.68 -4.79
CA PHE A 102 19.07 -2.56 -5.72
C PHE A 102 18.73 -1.24 -4.98
N ASN A 103 19.17 -0.12 -5.54
CA ASN A 103 18.88 1.22 -5.04
C ASN A 103 17.45 1.59 -5.46
N VAL A 104 16.48 1.40 -4.57
CA VAL A 104 15.09 1.76 -4.86
C VAL A 104 14.90 3.28 -4.80
N THR A 105 15.55 3.93 -3.83
CA THR A 105 15.66 5.40 -3.71
C THR A 105 17.11 5.79 -3.40
N ASP A 106 17.40 7.09 -3.30
CA ASP A 106 18.76 7.57 -2.98
C ASP A 106 19.19 7.17 -1.56
N ASP A 107 18.22 7.02 -0.66
CA ASP A 107 18.43 6.69 0.74
C ASP A 107 18.28 5.19 1.04
N ASN A 108 17.72 4.40 0.10
CA ASN A 108 17.37 3.00 0.33
C ASN A 108 17.94 2.06 -0.76
N ARG A 109 18.87 1.20 -0.34
CA ARG A 109 19.28 -0.01 -1.09
C ARG A 109 18.65 -1.23 -0.42
N ILE A 110 17.69 -1.86 -1.09
CA ILE A 110 16.84 -2.91 -0.50
C ILE A 110 16.95 -4.22 -1.26
N ALA A 111 16.52 -5.31 -0.61
CA ALA A 111 16.40 -6.61 -1.24
C ALA A 111 15.01 -6.80 -1.89
N ALA A 112 14.99 -7.41 -3.07
CA ALA A 112 13.78 -7.91 -3.72
C ALA A 112 13.90 -9.41 -3.99
N LEU A 113 12.76 -10.10 -4.11
CA LEU A 113 12.69 -11.39 -4.78
C LEU A 113 12.15 -11.17 -6.19
N MET A 114 12.85 -11.69 -7.19
CA MET A 114 12.48 -11.60 -8.60
C MET A 114 12.47 -12.97 -9.24
N LEU A 115 11.46 -13.24 -10.05
CA LEU A 115 11.30 -14.47 -10.81
C LEU A 115 11.29 -14.13 -12.30
N THR A 116 12.08 -14.83 -13.09
CA THR A 116 12.20 -14.59 -14.54
C THR A 116 12.01 -15.89 -15.32
N PRO A 117 11.02 -15.98 -16.22
CA PRO A 117 10.82 -17.16 -17.08
C PRO A 117 12.04 -17.42 -17.96
N LYS A 118 12.34 -18.70 -18.21
CA LYS A 118 13.41 -19.10 -19.15
C LYS A 118 12.98 -19.12 -20.60
N SER A 119 11.67 -19.05 -20.87
CA SER A 119 11.16 -18.94 -22.23
C SER A 119 11.66 -17.65 -22.90
N PRO A 120 11.75 -17.63 -24.24
CA PRO A 120 12.08 -16.40 -24.97
C PRO A 120 11.10 -15.26 -24.61
N GLY A 121 11.66 -14.09 -24.30
CA GLY A 121 10.88 -12.87 -24.00
C GLY A 121 10.62 -12.00 -25.25
N PRO A 122 10.15 -10.75 -25.08
CA PRO A 122 9.89 -10.09 -23.79
C PRO A 122 8.60 -10.59 -23.10
N HIS A 123 8.62 -10.61 -21.77
CA HIS A 123 7.56 -11.14 -20.92
C HIS A 123 6.67 -10.02 -20.35
N PRO A 124 5.36 -10.26 -20.15
CA PRO A 124 4.59 -9.40 -19.26
C PRO A 124 5.20 -9.47 -17.85
N ALA A 125 5.05 -8.40 -17.06
CA ALA A 125 5.59 -8.34 -15.72
C ALA A 125 4.52 -8.05 -14.67
N ILE A 126 4.66 -8.58 -13.46
CA ILE A 126 3.79 -8.29 -12.31
C ILE A 126 4.63 -7.82 -11.13
N VAL A 127 4.36 -6.61 -10.65
CA VAL A 127 4.86 -6.14 -9.34
C VAL A 127 3.87 -6.57 -8.28
N LEU A 128 4.32 -7.40 -7.35
CA LEU A 128 3.51 -7.95 -6.26
C LEU A 128 3.70 -7.16 -4.96
N LEU A 129 2.59 -6.84 -4.30
CA LEU A 129 2.54 -6.01 -3.10
C LEU A 129 1.96 -6.81 -1.93
N HIS A 130 2.78 -7.07 -0.91
CA HIS A 130 2.39 -7.94 0.19
C HIS A 130 1.35 -7.29 1.11
N ASP A 131 0.55 -8.13 1.77
CA ASP A 131 -0.38 -7.70 2.81
C ASP A 131 0.34 -7.33 4.11
N HIS A 132 -0.38 -6.64 4.99
CA HIS A 132 0.09 -6.29 6.33
C HIS A 132 0.16 -7.53 7.23
N GLY A 133 -0.99 -8.16 7.45
CA GLY A 133 -1.14 -9.45 8.15
C GLY A 133 -0.70 -9.50 9.61
N SER A 134 -0.14 -8.41 10.15
CA SER A 134 0.55 -8.37 11.46
C SER A 134 1.60 -9.48 11.61
N LYS A 135 2.17 -9.88 10.48
CA LYS A 135 3.15 -10.95 10.33
C LYS A 135 4.40 -10.34 9.74
N PHE A 136 5.23 -9.78 10.61
CA PHE A 136 6.33 -8.88 10.24
C PHE A 136 7.63 -9.62 9.89
N ASP A 137 7.74 -10.91 10.24
CA ASP A 137 8.90 -11.74 9.92
C ASP A 137 9.01 -12.12 8.43
N ILE A 138 7.95 -11.90 7.65
CA ILE A 138 7.87 -12.15 6.21
C ILE A 138 7.13 -11.00 5.52
N GLY A 139 7.62 -10.54 4.37
CA GLY A 139 6.93 -9.53 3.56
C GLY A 139 6.71 -10.06 2.15
N LYS A 140 7.67 -9.82 1.26
CA LYS A 140 7.74 -10.40 -0.09
C LYS A 140 7.67 -11.94 -0.08
N GLU A 141 8.11 -12.60 0.98
CA GLU A 141 8.03 -14.05 1.16
C GLU A 141 6.59 -14.57 1.32
N LYS A 142 5.62 -13.71 1.64
CA LYS A 142 4.19 -14.07 1.60
C LYS A 142 3.70 -14.34 0.17
N LEU A 143 4.42 -13.83 -0.84
CA LEU A 143 4.01 -13.82 -2.25
C LEU A 143 4.90 -14.70 -3.12
N ILE A 144 6.22 -14.73 -2.84
CA ILE A 144 7.22 -15.52 -3.56
C ILE A 144 7.88 -16.46 -2.57
N ARG A 145 7.97 -17.76 -2.91
CA ARG A 145 8.55 -18.78 -2.03
C ARG A 145 10.01 -18.43 -1.69
N PRO A 146 10.37 -18.26 -0.40
CA PRO A 146 11.76 -18.01 -0.02
C PRO A 146 12.64 -19.24 -0.25
N TRP A 147 13.96 -19.03 -0.25
CA TRP A 147 14.96 -20.09 -0.28
C TRP A 147 16.03 -19.85 0.77
N SER A 148 16.73 -20.91 1.15
CA SER A 148 17.88 -20.86 2.07
C SER A 148 17.60 -20.22 3.45
N ASP A 149 16.35 -20.27 3.92
CA ASP A 149 15.94 -19.89 5.28
C ASP A 149 14.73 -20.75 5.69
N ALA A 150 14.99 -21.79 6.50
CA ALA A 150 13.98 -22.77 6.88
C ALA A 150 12.88 -22.18 7.77
N ALA A 151 13.24 -21.25 8.68
CA ALA A 151 12.28 -20.60 9.56
C ALA A 151 11.35 -19.68 8.78
N ARG A 152 11.91 -18.90 7.85
CA ARG A 152 11.14 -18.01 6.98
C ARG A 152 10.29 -18.79 5.98
N LEU A 153 10.79 -19.91 5.46
CA LEU A 153 9.99 -20.82 4.63
C LEU A 153 8.81 -21.41 5.41
N ALA A 154 9.02 -21.88 6.63
CA ALA A 154 7.93 -22.40 7.46
C ALA A 154 6.87 -21.33 7.74
N SER A 155 7.29 -20.12 8.06
CA SER A 155 6.40 -18.97 8.28
C SER A 155 5.61 -18.59 7.01
N ALA A 156 6.30 -18.50 5.87
CA ALA A 156 5.72 -18.19 4.58
C ALA A 156 4.74 -19.27 4.10
N GLN A 157 5.08 -20.55 4.29
CA GLN A 157 4.19 -21.67 3.96
C GLN A 157 2.93 -21.65 4.81
N ALA A 158 3.06 -21.47 6.14
CA ALA A 158 1.90 -21.35 7.01
C ALA A 158 0.98 -20.18 6.63
N TRP A 159 1.57 -19.07 6.15
CA TRP A 159 0.81 -17.94 5.60
C TRP A 159 0.07 -18.31 4.31
N ALA A 160 0.78 -18.95 3.37
CA ALA A 160 0.21 -19.40 2.11
C ALA A 160 -0.89 -20.44 2.31
N ASP A 161 -0.73 -21.40 3.22
CA ASP A 161 -1.73 -22.41 3.54
C ASP A 161 -3.02 -21.75 4.05
N LYS A 162 -2.87 -20.75 4.93
CA LYS A 162 -4.00 -20.05 5.54
C LYS A 162 -4.74 -19.12 4.57
N PHE A 163 -4.03 -18.38 3.72
CA PHE A 163 -4.62 -17.28 2.94
C PHE A 163 -4.55 -17.44 1.42
N PHE A 164 -3.66 -18.29 0.91
CA PHE A 164 -3.39 -18.44 -0.53
C PHE A 164 -3.49 -19.90 -1.01
N SER A 165 -4.20 -20.75 -0.26
CA SER A 165 -4.40 -22.18 -0.58
C SER A 165 -3.09 -22.96 -0.79
N GLY A 166 -2.08 -22.65 0.00
CA GLY A 166 -0.75 -23.27 -0.04
C GLY A 166 0.12 -22.86 -1.23
N ARG A 167 -0.33 -21.87 -2.03
CA ARG A 167 0.39 -21.42 -3.24
C ARG A 167 1.08 -20.09 -3.01
N PHE A 168 2.25 -19.95 -3.61
CA PHE A 168 2.94 -18.67 -3.75
C PHE A 168 2.58 -18.05 -5.08
N ILE A 169 1.76 -16.99 -5.06
CA ILE A 169 1.22 -16.39 -6.29
C ILE A 169 2.31 -15.93 -7.26
N GLY A 170 3.48 -15.51 -6.76
CA GLY A 170 4.60 -15.14 -7.61
C GLY A 170 5.17 -16.33 -8.38
N ASP A 171 5.37 -17.47 -7.74
CA ASP A 171 5.83 -18.70 -8.38
C ASP A 171 4.80 -19.19 -9.42
N GLU A 172 3.50 -19.11 -9.09
CA GLU A 172 2.41 -19.41 -10.02
C GLU A 172 2.44 -18.51 -11.27
N LEU A 173 2.66 -17.21 -11.10
CA LEU A 173 2.76 -16.27 -12.22
C LEU A 173 4.02 -16.51 -13.05
N ALA A 174 5.17 -16.79 -12.43
CA ALA A 174 6.41 -17.07 -13.13
C ALA A 174 6.31 -18.32 -14.03
N GLN A 175 5.67 -19.38 -13.53
CA GLN A 175 5.38 -20.58 -14.32
C GLN A 175 4.49 -20.30 -15.55
N ARG A 176 3.65 -19.26 -15.49
CA ARG A 176 2.78 -18.82 -16.58
C ARG A 176 3.44 -17.80 -17.52
N GLY A 177 4.74 -17.54 -17.36
CA GLY A 177 5.51 -16.68 -18.26
C GLY A 177 5.54 -15.20 -17.89
N TYR A 178 5.28 -14.86 -16.62
CA TYR A 178 5.43 -13.49 -16.13
C TYR A 178 6.79 -13.28 -15.47
N VAL A 179 7.44 -12.15 -15.74
CA VAL A 179 8.46 -11.64 -14.81
C VAL A 179 7.75 -11.15 -13.56
N VAL A 180 8.22 -11.54 -12.37
CA VAL A 180 7.57 -11.18 -11.11
C VAL A 180 8.59 -10.55 -10.19
N ILE A 181 8.23 -9.47 -9.51
CA ILE A 181 9.07 -8.88 -8.45
C ILE A 181 8.23 -8.53 -7.23
N ALA A 182 8.81 -8.71 -6.04
CA ALA A 182 8.24 -8.25 -4.78
C ALA A 182 9.33 -7.66 -3.87
N ILE A 183 8.99 -6.56 -3.20
CA ILE A 183 9.83 -5.89 -2.20
C ILE A 183 9.12 -5.84 -0.84
N ASP A 184 9.89 -5.70 0.23
CA ASP A 184 9.37 -5.48 1.58
C ASP A 184 9.06 -3.99 1.81
N SER A 185 7.87 -3.71 2.36
CA SER A 185 7.63 -2.45 3.05
C SER A 185 8.50 -2.34 4.31
N PRO A 186 8.91 -1.13 4.75
CA PRO A 186 9.65 -0.95 5.99
C PRO A 186 8.94 -1.61 7.17
N GLY A 187 9.65 -2.44 7.94
CA GLY A 187 9.12 -3.19 9.08
C GLY A 187 8.83 -4.68 8.82
N TRP A 188 8.87 -5.12 7.55
CA TRP A 188 8.63 -6.52 7.18
C TRP A 188 9.88 -7.19 6.62
N GLY A 189 9.96 -8.51 6.77
CA GLY A 189 10.94 -9.36 6.08
C GLY A 189 12.38 -8.91 6.31
N ASP A 190 13.12 -8.62 5.24
CA ASP A 190 14.51 -8.16 5.32
C ASP A 190 14.64 -6.71 5.85
N ARG A 191 13.52 -5.99 5.98
CA ARG A 191 13.44 -4.63 6.52
C ARG A 191 12.76 -4.60 7.89
N GLY A 192 12.74 -5.73 8.58
CA GLY A 192 12.15 -5.93 9.90
C GLY A 192 12.80 -7.11 10.64
N PRO A 193 12.05 -7.86 11.47
CA PRO A 193 10.64 -7.64 11.80
C PRO A 193 10.47 -6.51 12.82
N MET A 194 9.48 -5.65 12.60
CA MET A 194 8.95 -4.81 13.65
C MET A 194 7.91 -5.54 14.49
N VAL A 195 7.51 -4.95 15.62
CA VAL A 195 6.29 -5.35 16.35
C VAL A 195 5.15 -4.37 16.10
N TYR A 196 3.91 -4.80 16.37
CA TYR A 196 2.70 -4.08 15.97
C TYR A 196 2.66 -2.63 16.49
N GLU A 197 3.11 -2.42 17.74
CA GLU A 197 3.08 -1.14 18.45
C GLU A 197 4.09 -0.12 17.89
N GLN A 198 5.13 -0.57 17.18
CA GLN A 198 6.19 0.30 16.65
C GLN A 198 5.77 1.08 15.39
N GLN A 199 4.67 0.69 14.75
CA GLN A 199 4.25 1.25 13.46
C GLN A 199 3.93 2.74 13.52
N GLN A 200 3.22 3.16 14.57
CA GLN A 200 2.87 4.56 14.76
C GLN A 200 4.14 5.40 15.00
N ALA A 201 5.07 4.89 15.80
CA ALA A 201 6.36 5.56 16.04
C ALA A 201 7.20 5.68 14.76
N LEU A 202 7.23 4.64 13.93
CA LEU A 202 7.91 4.70 12.62
C LEU A 202 7.28 5.79 11.74
N ALA A 203 5.95 5.81 11.61
CA ALA A 203 5.25 6.83 10.84
C ALA A 203 5.53 8.26 11.37
N SER A 204 5.48 8.46 12.69
CA SER A 204 5.81 9.73 13.33
C SER A 204 7.25 10.15 13.06
N ASN A 205 8.21 9.22 13.08
CA ASN A 205 9.61 9.53 12.80
C ASN A 205 9.83 9.95 11.35
N TYR A 206 9.18 9.29 10.38
CA TYR A 206 9.19 9.77 8.99
C TYR A 206 8.66 11.21 8.90
N PHE A 207 7.53 11.51 9.55
CA PHE A 207 6.98 12.88 9.57
C PHE A 207 7.91 13.90 10.20
N ASN A 208 8.56 13.56 11.32
CA ASN A 208 9.57 14.43 11.96
C ASN A 208 10.79 14.70 11.06
N LEU A 209 11.07 13.79 10.12
CA LEU A 209 12.13 13.92 9.11
C LEU A 209 11.63 14.54 7.79
N GLY A 210 10.43 15.13 7.77
CA GLY A 210 9.86 15.76 6.58
C GLY A 210 9.42 14.79 5.49
N ARG A 211 9.15 13.53 5.86
CA ARG A 211 8.69 12.44 4.98
C ARG A 211 7.34 11.91 5.42
N SER A 212 6.65 11.19 4.54
CA SER A 212 5.50 10.36 4.90
C SER A 212 5.89 8.89 4.79
N LEU A 213 5.65 8.05 5.81
CA LEU A 213 5.90 6.60 5.69
C LEU A 213 5.07 5.99 4.55
N ALA A 214 3.79 6.36 4.45
CA ALA A 214 2.93 5.92 3.35
C ALA A 214 3.41 6.45 1.99
N GLY A 215 3.96 7.66 1.98
CA GLY A 215 4.56 8.27 0.79
C GLY A 215 5.85 7.59 0.34
N GLU A 216 6.71 7.21 1.29
CA GLU A 216 7.94 6.44 1.04
C GLU A 216 7.60 5.09 0.43
N VAL A 217 6.68 4.33 1.05
CA VAL A 217 6.24 3.02 0.52
C VAL A 217 5.68 3.15 -0.90
N ALA A 218 4.78 4.10 -1.15
CA ALA A 218 4.22 4.32 -2.48
C ALA A 218 5.30 4.72 -3.51
N TYR A 219 6.31 5.48 -3.09
CA TYR A 219 7.40 5.90 -3.96
C TYR A 219 8.36 4.75 -4.27
N GLU A 220 8.69 3.91 -3.28
CA GLU A 220 9.50 2.71 -3.50
C GLU A 220 8.80 1.69 -4.41
N ASP A 221 7.48 1.56 -4.27
CA ASP A 221 6.66 0.75 -5.18
C ASP A 221 6.71 1.31 -6.61
N LEU A 222 6.57 2.63 -6.77
CA LEU A 222 6.67 3.29 -8.09
C LEU A 222 8.06 3.05 -8.71
N ARG A 223 9.11 3.19 -7.90
CA ARG A 223 10.50 2.93 -8.30
C ARG A 223 10.74 1.47 -8.67
N THR A 224 9.99 0.53 -8.08
CA THR A 224 10.04 -0.89 -8.46
C THR A 224 9.42 -1.12 -9.83
N VAL A 225 8.30 -0.46 -10.16
CA VAL A 225 7.74 -0.45 -11.52
C VAL A 225 8.74 0.15 -12.51
N ASP A 226 9.39 1.25 -12.14
CA ASP A 226 10.41 1.88 -12.98
C ASP A 226 11.61 0.94 -13.22
N PHE A 227 12.11 0.26 -12.19
CA PHE A 227 13.17 -0.73 -12.29
C PHE A 227 12.80 -1.86 -13.26
N VAL A 228 11.62 -2.46 -13.09
CA VAL A 228 11.11 -3.51 -13.98
C VAL A 228 11.06 -3.05 -15.44
N SER A 229 10.68 -1.79 -15.68
CA SER A 229 10.64 -1.22 -17.04
C SER A 229 12.01 -1.02 -17.70
N THR A 230 13.11 -1.17 -16.94
CA THR A 230 14.48 -1.13 -17.50
C THR A 230 14.99 -2.49 -17.94
N LEU A 231 14.30 -3.58 -17.58
CA LEU A 231 14.74 -4.93 -17.87
C LEU A 231 14.45 -5.30 -19.32
N THR A 232 15.47 -5.73 -20.06
CA THR A 232 15.33 -6.16 -21.47
C THR A 232 14.43 -7.38 -21.64
N ALA A 233 14.24 -8.17 -20.59
CA ALA A 233 13.34 -9.32 -20.56
C ALA A 233 11.86 -8.94 -20.41
N VAL A 234 11.52 -7.66 -20.20
CA VAL A 234 10.16 -7.19 -19.90
C VAL A 234 9.57 -6.42 -21.07
N ASP A 235 8.30 -6.69 -21.34
CA ASP A 235 7.48 -5.89 -22.25
C ASP A 235 6.87 -4.70 -21.49
N ASN A 236 7.38 -3.50 -21.77
CA ASN A 236 6.98 -2.27 -21.09
C ASN A 236 5.52 -1.86 -21.33
N THR A 237 4.81 -2.49 -22.27
CA THR A 237 3.37 -2.28 -22.49
C THR A 237 2.49 -3.21 -21.65
N ARG A 238 3.09 -4.19 -20.96
CA ARG A 238 2.40 -5.25 -20.22
C ARG A 238 2.92 -5.42 -18.79
N ILE A 239 3.10 -4.29 -18.08
CA ILE A 239 3.44 -4.28 -16.65
C ILE A 239 2.14 -4.16 -15.84
N GLY A 240 1.80 -5.19 -15.07
CA GLY A 240 0.69 -5.18 -14.12
C GLY A 240 1.15 -5.06 -12.67
N VAL A 241 0.20 -4.73 -11.79
CA VAL A 241 0.40 -4.71 -10.35
C VAL A 241 -0.68 -5.52 -9.66
N LEU A 242 -0.33 -6.25 -8.61
CA LEU A 242 -1.28 -7.07 -7.84
C LEU A 242 -0.96 -6.94 -6.36
N GLY A 243 -1.98 -6.66 -5.55
CA GLY A 243 -1.81 -6.54 -4.11
C GLY A 243 -3.01 -7.01 -3.28
N PHE A 244 -2.71 -7.44 -2.05
CA PHE A 244 -3.68 -7.95 -1.08
C PHE A 244 -3.75 -7.05 0.16
N SER A 245 -4.94 -6.66 0.61
CA SER A 245 -5.14 -5.82 1.81
C SER A 245 -4.31 -4.53 1.72
N MET A 246 -3.34 -4.29 2.61
CA MET A 246 -2.38 -3.18 2.49
C MET A 246 -1.66 -3.16 1.12
N GLY A 247 -1.37 -4.32 0.54
CA GLY A 247 -0.89 -4.42 -0.84
C GLY A 247 -1.91 -3.92 -1.86
N GLY A 248 -3.21 -4.12 -1.61
CA GLY A 248 -4.29 -3.59 -2.44
C GLY A 248 -4.39 -2.06 -2.38
N PHE A 249 -4.16 -1.45 -1.21
CA PHE A 249 -4.00 0.00 -1.09
C PHE A 249 -2.85 0.51 -1.96
N ARG A 250 -1.69 -0.15 -1.85
CA ARG A 250 -0.48 0.17 -2.62
C ARG A 250 -0.72 0.00 -4.13
N ALA A 251 -1.48 -1.01 -4.54
CA ALA A 251 -1.85 -1.24 -5.94
C ALA A 251 -2.68 -0.08 -6.51
N TRP A 252 -3.65 0.45 -5.75
CA TRP A 252 -4.38 1.67 -6.15
C TRP A 252 -3.46 2.88 -6.28
N GLN A 253 -2.52 3.06 -5.35
CA GLN A 253 -1.54 4.15 -5.44
C GLN A 253 -0.70 4.04 -6.71
N LEU A 254 -0.23 2.84 -7.07
CA LEU A 254 0.54 2.62 -8.30
C LEU A 254 -0.27 2.91 -9.56
N ALA A 255 -1.54 2.49 -9.61
CA ALA A 255 -2.42 2.78 -10.74
C ALA A 255 -2.59 4.29 -10.97
N ALA A 256 -2.63 5.07 -9.88
CA ALA A 256 -2.72 6.52 -9.95
C ALA A 256 -1.36 7.18 -10.29
N LEU A 257 -0.26 6.67 -9.72
CA LEU A 257 1.07 7.27 -9.80
C LEU A 257 1.83 6.97 -11.09
N SER A 258 1.57 5.85 -11.77
CA SER A 258 2.36 5.39 -12.90
C SER A 258 1.54 5.22 -14.17
N ASP A 259 2.04 5.76 -15.29
CA ASP A 259 1.50 5.49 -16.62
C ASP A 259 2.00 4.17 -17.22
N LYS A 260 2.97 3.51 -16.56
CA LYS A 260 3.53 2.23 -17.02
C LYS A 260 2.69 1.03 -16.58
N VAL A 261 1.79 1.22 -15.62
CA VAL A 261 0.92 0.15 -15.10
C VAL A 261 -0.26 -0.05 -16.06
N ALA A 262 -0.21 -1.13 -16.82
CA ALA A 262 -1.23 -1.50 -17.81
C ALA A 262 -2.45 -2.17 -17.18
N ALA A 263 -2.29 -2.85 -16.04
CA ALA A 263 -3.38 -3.53 -15.34
C ALA A 263 -3.14 -3.53 -13.82
N THR A 264 -4.23 -3.44 -13.04
CA THR A 264 -4.18 -3.41 -11.57
C THR A 264 -5.18 -4.40 -10.99
N ALA A 265 -4.71 -5.31 -10.13
CA ALA A 265 -5.55 -6.23 -9.36
C ALA A 265 -5.49 -5.86 -7.86
N VAL A 266 -6.65 -5.47 -7.31
CA VAL A 266 -6.80 -5.09 -5.90
C VAL A 266 -7.64 -6.13 -5.20
N ILE A 267 -7.06 -6.80 -4.21
CA ILE A 267 -7.72 -7.89 -3.49
C ILE A 267 -7.90 -7.50 -2.02
N SER A 268 -9.15 -7.56 -1.54
CA SER A 268 -9.51 -7.30 -0.14
C SER A 268 -9.09 -5.93 0.39
N TRP A 269 -9.17 -4.90 -0.47
CA TRP A 269 -9.06 -3.50 -0.06
C TRP A 269 -10.16 -2.67 -0.74
N LEU A 270 -11.07 -2.12 0.06
CA LEU A 270 -12.10 -1.21 -0.42
C LEU A 270 -11.79 0.17 0.14
N VAL A 271 -11.50 1.12 -0.74
CA VAL A 271 -11.50 2.54 -0.36
C VAL A 271 -12.97 2.94 -0.30
N PRO A 272 -13.53 3.32 0.87
CA PRO A 272 -14.85 3.93 0.88
C PRO A 272 -14.76 5.17 -0.01
N GLY A 273 -15.49 5.17 -1.13
CA GLY A 273 -15.60 6.36 -1.96
C GLY A 273 -16.09 7.52 -1.09
N ALA A 274 -15.51 8.71 -1.30
CA ALA A 274 -16.10 9.94 -0.79
C ALA A 274 -17.47 10.08 -1.47
N ALA A 275 -18.51 9.63 -0.78
CA ALA A 275 -19.91 9.94 -1.06
C ALA A 275 -20.27 11.22 -0.33
#